data_AF-A0A2V6RXJ1-F1
#
_entry.id   AF-A0A2V6RXJ1-F1
#
_cell.length_a   1.000
_cell.length_b   1.000
_cell.length_c   1.000
_cell.angle_alpha   90.00
_cell.angle_beta   90.00
_cell.angle_gamma   90.00
#
_symmetry.space_group_name_H-M   'P 1'
#
loop_
_entity.id
_entity.type
_entity.pdbx_description
1 polymer ?
#
loop_
_entity_poly.entity_id
_entity_poly.type
_entity_poly.pdbx_seq_one_letter_code
_entity_poly.pdbx_strand_id
1 'polypeptide(L)'
;MGEIVEEIRQAYASVGITLDAPAAYGTYYRLLCAGCGRMVGNVGDRLLPGMAAALVAEQFDLYASGLLGCPCGHQSERVRQLDAPRWQAARQRFAG
;
A
#
# COMPACT_ATOMS: atom_id res chain seq x y z
N MET A 1 7.17 15.51 12.44
CA MET A 1 6.22 14.65 11.71
C MET A 1 5.57 13.74 12.74
N GLY A 2 4.24 13.65 12.80
CA GLY A 2 3.56 12.91 13.87
C GLY A 2 3.83 11.40 13.80
N GLU A 3 3.81 10.72 14.95
CA GLU A 3 4.06 9.26 15.05
C GLU A 3 3.18 8.45 14.09
N ILE A 4 1.90 8.82 13.95
CA ILE A 4 0.96 8.19 13.02
C ILE A 4 1.38 8.36 11.55
N VAL A 5 1.91 9.52 11.17
CA VAL A 5 2.36 9.77 9.78
C VAL A 5 3.57 8.90 9.46
N GLU A 6 4.46 8.69 10.44
CA GLU A 6 5.61 7.80 10.27
C GLU A 6 5.19 6.33 10.23
N GLU A 7 4.22 5.91 11.04
CA GLU A 7 3.62 4.57 10.95
C GLU A 7 3.00 4.34 9.55
N ILE A 8 2.23 5.31 9.05
CA ILE A 8 1.65 5.26 7.70
C ILE A 8 2.76 5.11 6.66
N ARG A 9 3.81 5.93 6.75
CA ARG A 9 4.95 5.87 5.82
C ARG A 9 5.57 4.47 5.80
N GLN A 10 5.81 3.88 6.97
CA GLN A 10 6.45 2.56 7.10
C GLN A 10 5.54 1.43 6.60
N ALA A 11 4.25 1.48 6.96
CA ALA A 11 3.27 0.49 6.53
C ALA A 11 3.16 0.42 5.01
N TYR A 12 2.96 1.55 4.34
CA TYR A 12 2.84 1.61 2.89
C TYR A 12 4.17 1.35 2.16
N ALA A 13 5.31 1.71 2.76
CA ALA A 13 6.63 1.40 2.20
C ALA A 13 6.86 -0.11 2.08
N SER A 14 6.30 -0.92 3.00
CA SER A 14 6.44 -2.38 2.95
C SER A 14 5.96 -2.97 1.61
N VAL A 15 4.91 -2.41 1.03
CA VAL A 15 4.30 -2.83 -0.24
C VAL A 15 4.74 -1.99 -1.45
N GLY A 16 5.77 -1.15 -1.30
CA GLY A 16 6.31 -0.37 -2.42
C GLY A 16 5.45 0.87 -2.77
N ILE A 17 4.88 1.49 -1.73
CA ILE A 17 4.15 2.75 -1.84
C ILE A 17 4.89 3.82 -1.02
N THR A 18 5.08 4.99 -1.61
CA THR A 18 5.69 6.16 -0.98
C THR A 18 4.60 7.11 -0.51
N LEU A 19 4.74 7.59 0.72
CA LEU A 19 3.93 8.67 1.27
C LEU A 19 4.51 10.02 0.84
N ASP A 20 3.77 10.76 0.03
CA ASP A 20 4.11 12.09 -0.47
C ASP A 20 3.42 13.19 0.35
N ALA A 21 3.76 14.45 0.06
CA ALA A 21 3.26 15.65 0.72
C ALA A 21 1.73 15.64 0.90
N PRO A 22 1.22 16.28 1.97
CA PRO A 22 -0.21 16.35 2.22
C PRO A 22 -0.95 16.96 1.03
N ALA A 23 -2.07 16.35 0.67
CA ALA A 23 -3.09 16.97 -0.18
C ALA A 23 -3.68 18.20 0.55
N ALA A 24 -4.31 19.11 -0.21
CA ALA A 24 -4.89 20.33 0.34
C ALA A 24 -5.71 20.03 1.62
N TYR A 25 -5.59 20.91 2.63
CA TYR A 25 -6.18 20.81 3.98
C TYR A 25 -5.47 19.92 5.01
N GLY A 26 -4.32 19.31 4.68
CA GLY A 26 -3.37 18.79 5.69
C GLY A 26 -3.79 17.50 6.42
N THR A 27 -4.93 16.91 6.07
CA THR A 27 -5.48 15.70 6.70
C THR A 27 -5.36 14.45 5.85
N TYR A 28 -4.93 14.59 4.59
CA TYR A 28 -4.76 13.48 3.64
C TYR A 28 -3.38 13.56 3.00
N TYR A 29 -2.76 12.42 2.80
CA TYR A 29 -1.44 12.27 2.20
C TYR A 29 -1.56 11.47 0.90
N ARG A 30 -0.82 11.88 -0.12
CA ARG A 30 -0.81 11.20 -1.41
C ARG A 30 0.02 9.92 -1.30
N LEU A 31 -0.53 8.82 -1.82
CA LEU A 31 0.17 7.56 -1.97
C LEU A 31 0.68 7.45 -3.41
N LEU A 32 1.99 7.33 -3.58
CA LEU A 32 2.64 7.19 -4.87
C LEU A 32 3.25 5.80 -5.01
N CYS A 33 3.25 5.24 -6.21
CA CYS A 33 3.99 4.02 -6.50
C CYS A 33 5.50 4.28 -6.43
N ALA A 34 6.23 3.53 -5.59
CA ALA A 34 7.67 3.66 -5.46
C ALA A 34 8.44 3.29 -6.75
N GLY A 35 7.82 2.54 -7.67
CA GLY A 35 8.42 2.14 -8.95
C GLY A 35 8.30 3.16 -10.07
N CYS A 36 7.14 3.81 -10.22
CA CYS A 36 6.87 4.67 -11.38
C CYS A 36 6.36 6.07 -11.03
N GLY A 37 6.26 6.39 -9.74
CA GLY A 37 5.83 7.72 -9.25
C GLY A 37 4.34 8.04 -9.44
N ARG A 38 3.57 7.17 -10.10
CA ARG A 38 2.13 7.40 -10.30
C ARG A 38 1.38 7.38 -8.98
N MET A 39 0.38 8.26 -8.86
CA MET A 39 -0.54 8.28 -7.74
C MET A 39 -1.40 7.02 -7.73
N VAL A 40 -1.48 6.36 -6.56
CA VAL A 40 -2.28 5.14 -6.34
C VAL A 40 -3.43 5.34 -5.35
N GLY A 41 -3.43 6.46 -4.60
CA GLY A 41 -4.51 6.77 -3.66
C GLY A 41 -4.17 7.90 -2.70
N ASN A 42 -4.98 8.01 -1.64
CA ASN A 42 -4.75 8.91 -0.52
C ASN A 42 -4.98 8.15 0.79
N VAL A 43 -4.33 8.61 1.86
CA VAL A 43 -4.53 8.10 3.23
C VAL A 43 -4.71 9.26 4.19
N GLY A 44 -5.67 9.13 5.12
CA GLY A 44 -5.86 10.12 6.19
C GLY A 44 -4.92 9.89 7.37
N ASP A 45 -4.53 10.94 8.08
CA ASP A 45 -3.67 10.84 9.27
C ASP A 45 -4.42 10.61 10.59
N ARG A 46 -5.75 10.45 10.53
CA ARG A 46 -6.60 10.15 11.70
C ARG A 46 -6.73 8.64 11.99
N LEU A 47 -5.70 7.87 11.66
CA LEU A 47 -5.64 6.45 12.00
C LEU A 47 -5.26 6.27 13.46
N LEU A 48 -5.83 5.25 14.11
CA LEU A 48 -5.34 4.80 15.42
C LEU A 48 -4.00 4.07 15.25
N PRO A 49 -3.15 4.05 16.29
CA PRO A 49 -1.90 3.29 16.26
C PRO A 49 -2.10 1.83 15.82
N GLY A 50 -1.26 1.36 14.91
CA GLY A 50 -1.29 0.01 14.33
C GLY A 50 -2.28 -0.21 13.19
N MET A 51 -3.20 0.73 12.93
CA MET A 51 -4.21 0.55 11.88
C MET A 51 -3.59 0.58 10.48
N ALA A 52 -2.54 1.39 10.25
CA ALA A 52 -1.95 1.48 8.92
C ALA A 52 -1.32 0.14 8.50
N ALA A 53 -0.62 -0.51 9.43
CA ALA A 53 -0.03 -1.84 9.21
C ALA A 53 -1.12 -2.91 9.00
N ALA A 54 -2.18 -2.89 9.81
CA ALA A 54 -3.30 -3.83 9.68
C ALA A 54 -3.99 -3.71 8.32
N LEU A 55 -4.30 -2.48 7.88
CA LEU A 55 -4.92 -2.22 6.58
C LEU A 55 -4.06 -2.76 5.42
N VAL A 56 -2.76 -2.48 5.42
CA VAL A 56 -1.85 -2.97 4.37
C VAL A 56 -1.77 -4.50 4.36
N ALA A 57 -1.77 -5.14 5.54
CA ALA A 57 -1.74 -6.59 5.67
C ALA A 57 -3.03 -7.28 5.20
N GLU A 58 -4.19 -6.69 5.50
CA GLU A 58 -5.50 -7.15 5.03
C GLU A 58 -5.64 -7.01 3.51
N GLN A 59 -5.01 -5.99 2.93
CA GLN A 59 -5.03 -5.69 1.50
C GLN A 59 -4.04 -6.51 0.65
N PHE A 60 -3.19 -7.34 1.27
CA PHE A 60 -2.14 -8.10 0.57
C PHE A 60 -2.67 -8.84 -0.67
N ASP A 61 -3.79 -9.56 -0.53
CA ASP A 61 -4.31 -10.42 -1.59
C ASP A 61 -4.81 -9.60 -2.80
N LEU A 62 -5.24 -8.35 -2.56
CA LEU A 62 -5.61 -7.41 -3.62
C LEU A 62 -4.38 -6.84 -4.33
N TYR A 63 -3.30 -6.54 -3.60
CA TYR A 63 -2.02 -6.18 -4.22
C TYR A 63 -1.46 -7.35 -5.06
N ALA A 64 -1.53 -8.57 -4.54
CA ALA A 64 -1.03 -9.77 -5.22
C ALA A 64 -1.76 -10.05 -6.55
N SER A 65 -3.10 -9.90 -6.54
CA SER A 65 -3.93 -10.06 -7.73
C SER A 65 -3.87 -8.85 -8.70
N GLY A 66 -3.30 -7.72 -8.27
CA GLY A 66 -3.26 -6.49 -9.06
C GLY A 66 -4.59 -5.73 -9.07
N LEU A 67 -5.54 -6.11 -8.20
CA LEU A 67 -6.80 -5.41 -7.99
C LEU A 67 -6.64 -4.14 -7.15
N LEU A 68 -5.52 -4.01 -6.43
CA LEU A 68 -5.12 -2.82 -5.70
C LEU A 68 -3.66 -2.46 -6.01
N GLY A 69 -3.34 -1.17 -5.99
CA GLY A 69 -2.02 -0.65 -6.29
C GLY A 69 -1.89 -0.05 -7.68
N CYS A 70 -0.66 0.06 -8.18
CA CYS A 70 -0.38 0.69 -9.47
C CYS A 70 -0.55 -0.29 -10.64
N PRO A 71 -1.10 0.15 -11.78
CA PRO A 71 -1.15 -0.67 -13.00
C PRO A 71 0.22 -1.07 -13.55
N CYS A 72 1.34 -0.51 -13.06
CA CYS A 72 2.67 -0.98 -13.43
C CYS A 72 3.06 -2.33 -12.81
N GLY A 73 2.25 -2.87 -11.88
CA GLY A 73 2.49 -4.17 -11.25
C GLY A 73 3.52 -4.18 -10.12
N HIS A 74 4.12 -3.03 -9.78
CA HIS A 74 5.17 -2.95 -8.77
C HIS A 74 4.71 -3.49 -7.40
N GLN A 75 3.50 -3.13 -6.94
CA GLN A 75 3.00 -3.62 -5.65
C GLN A 75 2.78 -5.13 -5.67
N SER A 76 2.29 -5.70 -6.78
CA SER A 76 2.12 -7.15 -6.92
C SER A 76 3.47 -7.89 -6.84
N GLU A 77 4.49 -7.38 -7.52
CA GLU A 77 5.84 -7.96 -7.43
C GLU A 77 6.44 -7.76 -6.04
N ARG A 78 6.18 -6.62 -5.38
CA ARG A 78 6.67 -6.37 -4.03
C ARG A 78 6.07 -7.35 -3.03
N VAL A 79 4.76 -7.58 -3.06
CA VAL A 79 4.14 -8.54 -2.14
C VAL A 79 4.47 -9.99 -2.48
N ARG A 80 4.76 -10.31 -3.74
CA ARG A 80 5.36 -11.61 -4.12
C ARG A 80 6.69 -11.86 -3.42
N GLN A 81 7.56 -10.84 -3.33
CA GLN A 81 8.84 -10.96 -2.63
C GLN A 81 8.70 -11.11 -1.12
N LEU A 82 7.61 -10.59 -0.54
CA LEU A 82 7.32 -10.72 0.88
C LEU A 82 6.79 -12.12 1.23
N ASP A 83 5.89 -12.65 0.41
CA ASP A 83 5.28 -13.97 0.63
C ASP A 83 4.80 -14.57 -0.70
N ALA A 84 5.71 -15.30 -1.37
CA ALA A 84 5.43 -15.91 -2.67
C ALA A 84 4.31 -16.98 -2.61
N PRO A 85 4.24 -17.86 -1.60
CA PRO A 85 3.12 -18.79 -1.44
C PRO A 85 1.76 -18.10 -1.33
N ARG A 86 1.63 -17.08 -0.47
CA ARG A 86 0.37 -16.32 -0.33
C ARG A 86 0.03 -15.56 -1.61
N TRP A 87 1.03 -14.97 -2.27
CA TRP A 87 0.84 -14.29 -3.55
C TRP A 87 0.25 -15.22 -4.61
N GLN A 88 0.79 -16.43 -4.74
CA GLN A 88 0.29 -17.42 -5.69
C GLN A 88 -1.15 -17.82 -5.37
N ALA A 89 -1.45 -18.10 -4.10
CA ALA A 89 -2.79 -18.46 -3.66
C ALA A 89 -3.82 -17.34 -3.90
N ALA A 90 -3.45 -16.09 -3.62
CA ALA A 90 -4.30 -14.93 -3.88
C ALA A 90 -4.60 -14.79 -5.39
N ARG A 91 -3.60 -14.94 -6.25
CA ARG A 91 -3.79 -14.88 -7.70
C ARG A 91 -4.70 -15.99 -8.22
N GLN A 92 -4.56 -17.21 -7.71
CA GLN A 92 -5.46 -18.31 -8.07
C GLN A 92 -6.90 -18.05 -7.62
N ARG A 93 -7.10 -17.48 -6.42
CA ARG A 93 -8.43 -17.15 -5.89
C ARG A 93 -9.17 -16.12 -6.75
N PHE A 94 -8.45 -15.16 -7.33
CA PHE A 94 -9.01 -14.08 -8.14
C PHE A 94 -8.86 -14.31 -9.66
N ALA A 95 -8.37 -15.47 -10.10
CA ALA A 95 -8.09 -15.74 -11.52
C ALA A 95 -9.33 -15.87 -12.40
N GLY A 96 -10.51 -16.17 -11.83
CA GLY A 96 -11.74 -16.40 -12.60
C GLY A 96 -11.76 -17.76 -13.29
#